data_AF-A0A5K0Y447-F1
#
_entry.id   AF-A0A5K0Y447-F1
#
_cell.length_a   1.000
_cell.length_b   1.000
_cell.length_c   1.000
_cell.angle_alpha   90.00
_cell.angle_beta   90.00
_cell.angle_gamma   90.00
#
_symmetry.space_group_name_H-M   'P 1'
#
loop_
_entity.id
_entity.type
_entity.pdbx_description
1 polymer ?
#
loop_
_entity_poly.entity_id
_entity_poly.type
_entity_poly.pdbx_seq_one_letter_code
_entity_poly.pdbx_strand_id
1 'polypeptide(L)' 'KTKYKEASSVDVEDIKENEADCSLPQISLRAIQNATDNFSEENQLGEGGYGPVYK' A
#
# COMPACT_ATOMS: atom_id res chain seq x y z
N LYS A 1 33.27 0.33 -11.72
CA LYS A 1 33.45 0.74 -10.31
C LYS A 1 33.06 2.20 -10.19
N THR A 2 31.91 2.51 -9.61
CA THR A 2 31.51 3.88 -9.26
C THR A 2 30.74 3.79 -7.94
N LYS A 3 31.30 4.43 -6.91
CA LYS A 3 30.81 4.50 -5.53
C LYS A 3 29.71 5.58 -5.45
N TYR A 4 28.60 5.28 -4.81
CA TYR A 4 27.62 6.30 -4.41
C TYR A 4 28.08 6.95 -3.10
N LYS A 5 28.02 8.29 -3.04
CA LYS A 5 28.39 9.11 -1.87
C LYS A 5 27.16 9.34 -1.01
N GLU A 6 27.31 9.21 0.30
CA GLU A 6 26.42 9.81 1.30
C GLU A 6 26.39 11.33 1.12
N ALA A 7 25.20 11.91 1.13
CA ALA A 7 24.94 13.32 1.44
C ALA A 7 23.77 13.31 2.42
N SER A 8 24.07 13.56 3.70
CA SER A 8 23.82 14.83 4.38
C SER A 8 22.41 14.89 4.95
N SER A 9 22.35 14.93 6.28
CA SER A 9 21.17 15.17 7.10
C SER A 9 20.41 16.40 6.60
N VAL A 10 19.17 16.19 6.18
CA VAL A 10 18.19 17.26 6.02
C VAL A 10 17.36 17.24 7.29
N ASP A 11 17.55 18.23 8.14
CA ASP A 11 16.69 18.49 9.29
C ASP A 11 15.30 18.89 8.74
N VAL A 12 14.33 17.98 8.86
CA VAL A 12 12.95 18.23 8.48
C VAL A 12 12.27 18.94 9.64
N GLU A 13 12.24 20.27 9.59
CA GLU A 13 11.47 21.11 10.51
C GLU A 13 9.97 20.86 10.34
N ASP A 14 9.28 20.82 11.48
CA ASP A 14 7.88 20.47 11.74
C ASP A 14 6.85 20.94 10.69
N ILE A 15 6.21 19.98 10.02
CA ILE A 15 4.89 20.18 9.42
C ILE A 15 3.86 19.75 10.46
N LYS A 16 3.23 20.71 11.16
CA LYS A 16 2.02 20.44 11.94
C LYS A 16 0.86 20.24 10.97
N GLU A 17 0.73 19.03 10.45
CA GLU A 17 -0.48 18.60 9.76
C GLU A 17 -1.60 18.44 10.79
N ASN A 18 -2.74 19.05 10.48
CA ASN A 18 -4.03 18.81 11.10
C ASN A 18 -4.23 17.28 11.29
N GLU A 19 -4.08 16.80 12.52
CA GLU A 19 -4.31 15.39 12.86
C GLU A 19 -5.82 15.10 12.91
N ALA A 20 -6.48 15.14 11.75
CA ALA A 20 -7.54 14.17 11.54
C ALA A 20 -6.81 12.82 11.48
N ASP A 21 -6.93 12.01 12.53
CA ASP A 21 -6.39 10.65 12.61
C ASP A 21 -6.92 9.81 11.43
N CYS A 22 -6.24 9.94 10.28
CA CYS A 22 -6.52 9.21 9.06
C CYS A 22 -5.69 7.93 9.06
N SER A 23 -5.64 7.22 10.19
CA SER A 23 -4.97 5.94 10.30
C SER A 23 -5.73 4.92 9.44
N LEU A 24 -5.33 4.79 8.17
CA LEU A 24 -5.85 3.75 7.30
C LEU A 24 -5.34 2.39 7.79
N PRO A 25 -6.20 1.36 7.87
CA PRO A 25 -5.77 0.01 8.16
C PRO A 25 -4.70 -0.44 7.15
N GLN A 26 -3.53 -0.82 7.67
CA GLN A 26 -2.48 -1.41 6.84
C GLN A 26 -2.72 -2.91 6.71
N ILE A 27 -2.85 -3.39 5.48
CA ILE A 27 -2.99 -4.80 5.16
C ILE A 27 -1.80 -5.22 4.31
N SER A 28 -1.13 -6.32 4.67
CA SER A 28 -0.02 -6.84 3.88
C SER A 28 -0.50 -7.45 2.57
N LEU A 29 0.27 -7.32 1.50
CA LEU A 29 -0.03 -7.94 0.21
C LEU A 29 -0.20 -9.47 0.33
N ARG A 30 0.59 -10.11 1.19
CA ARG A 30 0.48 -11.56 1.47
C ARG A 30 -0.89 -11.93 2.07
N ALA A 31 -1.43 -11.07 2.95
CA ALA A 31 -2.76 -11.30 3.51
C ALA A 31 -3.84 -11.21 2.43
N ILE A 32 -3.72 -10.24 1.52
CA ILE A 32 -4.65 -10.09 0.38
C ILE A 32 -4.57 -11.32 -0.53
N GLN A 33 -3.36 -11.75 -0.90
CA GLN A 33 -3.15 -12.96 -1.72
C GLN A 33 -3.74 -14.21 -1.09
N ASN A 34 -3.56 -14.40 0.21
CA ASN A 34 -4.13 -15.56 0.91
C ASN A 34 -5.66 -15.49 0.96
N ALA A 35 -6.24 -14.30 1.16
CA ALA A 35 -7.70 -14.12 1.22
C ALA A 35 -8.35 -14.37 -0.14
N THR A 36 -7.74 -13.87 -1.23
CA THR A 36 -8.29 -14.01 -2.59
C THR A 36 -7.88 -15.31 -3.29
N ASP A 37 -7.14 -16.19 -2.61
CA ASP A 37 -6.46 -17.35 -3.20
C ASP A 37 -5.67 -16.98 -4.48
N ASN A 38 -4.70 -16.09 -4.30
CA ASN A 38 -3.87 -15.53 -5.37
C ASN A 38 -4.68 -14.90 -6.51
N PHE A 39 -5.78 -14.22 -6.18
CA PHE A 39 -6.70 -13.61 -7.15
C PHE A 39 -7.33 -14.64 -8.11
N SER A 40 -7.65 -15.84 -7.60
CA SER A 40 -8.34 -16.89 -8.36
C SER A 40 -9.69 -16.39 -8.91
N GLU A 41 -9.99 -16.76 -10.15
CA GLU A 41 -11.28 -16.46 -10.80
C GLU A 41 -12.47 -17.07 -10.02
N GLU A 42 -12.27 -18.18 -9.30
CA GLU A 42 -13.31 -18.79 -8.45
C GLU A 42 -13.72 -17.91 -7.26
N ASN A 43 -12.89 -16.94 -6.90
CA ASN A 43 -13.14 -15.97 -5.84
C ASN A 43 -13.58 -14.61 -6.39
N GLN A 44 -13.64 -14.43 -7.70
CA GLN A 44 -14.16 -13.21 -8.32
C GLN A 44 -15.68 -13.14 -8.14
N LEU A 45 -16.15 -12.04 -7.55
CA LEU A 45 -17.57 -11.71 -7.40
C LEU A 45 -18.12 -10.99 -8.64
N GLY A 46 -17.25 -10.28 -9.36
CA GLY A 46 -17.59 -9.60 -10.61
C GLY A 46 -16.52 -8.60 -11.04
N GLU A 47 -16.79 -7.90 -12.15
CA GLU A 47 -15.97 -6.80 -12.67
C GLU A 47 -16.89 -5.64 -13.08
N GLY A 48 -16.45 -4.41 -12.81
CA GLY A 48 -17.13 -3.20 -13.25
C GLY A 48 -16.16 -2.06 -13.56
N GLY A 49 -16.65 -0.83 -13.62
CA GLY A 49 -15.82 0.35 -13.93
C GLY A 49 -14.67 0.65 -12.94
N TYR A 50 -14.64 -0.07 -11.81
CA TYR A 50 -13.61 0.03 -10.77
C TYR A 50 -12.67 -1.19 -10.74
N GLY A 51 -12.83 -2.14 -11.67
CA GLY A 51 -12.04 -3.36 -11.76
C GLY A 51 -12.71 -4.60 -11.15
N PRO A 52 -11.95 -5.72 -11.02
CA PRO A 52 -12.43 -6.98 -10.47
C PRO A 52 -12.57 -6.92 -8.94
N VAL A 53 -13.63 -7.54 -8.42
CA VAL A 53 -13.93 -7.64 -6.99
C VAL A 53 -13.79 -9.10 -6.58
N TYR A 54 -13.05 -9.37 -5.50
CA TYR A 54 -12.83 -10.71 -4.96
C TYR A 54 -13.46 -10.83 -3.57
N LYS A 55 -13.93 -12.02 -3.22
CA LYS A 55 -14.44 -12.36 -1.88
C LYS A 55 -13.32 -12.65 -0.87
#